data_AF-A0A1I0WNJ9-F1
#
_entry.id   AF-A0A1I0WNJ9-F1
#
_cell.length_a   1.000
_cell.length_b   1.000
_cell.length_c   1.000
_cell.angle_alpha   90.00
_cell.angle_beta   90.00
_cell.angle_gamma   90.00
#
_symmetry.space_group_name_H-M   'P 1'
#
loop_
_entity.id
_entity.type
_entity.pdbx_description
1 polymer ?
#
loop_
_entity_poly.entity_id
_entity_poly.type
_entity_poly.pdbx_seq_one_letter_code
_entity_poly.pdbx_strand_id
1 'polypeptide(L)'
;MPLDGVPLDGVPSDGVPSDGVPAGGVPLWLGSYPAAGAGTPVGRGEGIWRAVLDPADGSLTALGADGVPGAEGPVVATPAPSFLALHPGVDVLYAVGEAAEGTVTAFAVEGHALRPLSTVAAGGADPCHLLVVEHEGAHALLVATYTGGTLAVLPLADDGRFAPAVLAAGGPTQVHGTTGSGPRADRQEAPHAHFVARAPGGAVLAVDLGTDTLRRFRVRRGAEGLVVDPDGTAAVLPPGTGPRHLAVTPDGACLLVVGELDGRLHVLAWDAATSTGRLLGDVPLVGDAVPTGVPSGVPGGAPGGAAPDPLPSHVTLVDGTLTVGVRGAGPALGRGPDDVLVHRRVDAAGDAAAAALLAAPAWTTALPGAWPRHHAVLAGWTVVALQHADAVVAVRPGGAGGADAPGTDASAADTPAVVGGRLAVPAPACVVVGR
;
A
#
# COMPACT_ATOMS: atom_id res chain seq x y z
N MET A 1 30.50 5.65 3.07
CA MET A 1 30.05 5.08 4.37
C MET A 1 28.75 4.38 4.03
N PRO A 2 28.72 3.04 3.95
CA PRO A 2 27.82 2.36 3.02
C PRO A 2 26.37 2.42 3.50
N LEU A 3 25.49 2.89 2.61
CA LEU A 3 24.04 2.88 2.72
C LEU A 3 23.54 1.49 2.29
N ASP A 4 23.74 0.49 3.15
CA ASP A 4 23.21 -0.86 2.89
C ASP A 4 21.76 -0.93 3.36
N GLY A 5 20.90 -0.35 2.53
CA GLY A 5 19.45 -0.40 2.63
C GLY A 5 18.81 -0.35 1.25
N VAL A 6 19.48 -0.94 0.24
CA VAL A 6 18.94 -1.11 -1.11
C VAL A 6 17.61 -1.85 -0.96
N PRO A 7 16.44 -1.21 -1.18
CA PRO A 7 15.22 -1.97 -1.31
C PRO A 7 15.48 -2.92 -2.47
N LEU A 8 15.10 -4.19 -2.33
CA LEU A 8 15.08 -5.10 -3.47
C LEU A 8 14.19 -4.46 -4.54
N ASP A 9 14.82 -3.72 -5.44
CA ASP A 9 14.39 -3.36 -6.77
C ASP A 9 12.85 -3.29 -6.95
N GLY A 10 12.22 -2.23 -6.42
CA GLY A 10 10.87 -1.81 -6.81
C GLY A 10 9.68 -2.43 -6.08
N VAL A 11 9.84 -2.91 -4.84
CA VAL A 11 8.73 -2.91 -3.86
C VAL A 11 8.64 -1.48 -3.29
N PRO A 12 7.45 -0.85 -3.21
CA PRO A 12 7.32 0.46 -2.56
C PRO A 12 7.98 0.42 -1.18
N SER A 13 9.04 1.20 -0.99
CA SER A 13 9.70 1.31 0.31
C SER A 13 8.87 2.26 1.18
N ASP A 14 7.73 1.76 1.67
CA ASP A 14 6.98 2.40 2.76
C ASP A 14 7.66 2.16 4.13
N GLY A 15 8.96 1.80 4.09
CA GLY A 15 9.79 1.53 5.24
C GLY A 15 11.16 2.21 5.12
N VAL A 16 11.56 2.89 6.19
CA VAL A 16 12.92 3.39 6.40
C VAL A 16 13.46 2.65 7.61
N PRO A 17 14.58 1.90 7.49
CA PRO A 17 15.22 1.25 8.62
C PRO A 17 15.52 2.23 9.76
N SER A 18 15.60 1.72 10.98
CA SER A 18 15.88 2.53 12.18
C SER A 18 17.22 3.30 12.14
N ASP A 19 18.14 2.93 11.25
CA ASP A 19 19.43 3.59 11.06
C ASP A 19 19.37 4.68 9.98
N GLY A 20 19.63 5.94 10.36
CA GLY A 20 19.78 7.06 9.42
C GLY A 20 18.73 8.17 9.51
N VAL A 21 17.96 8.24 10.60
CA VAL A 21 16.89 9.26 10.75
C VAL A 21 17.47 10.69 10.76
N PRO A 22 16.97 11.61 9.92
CA PRO A 22 17.37 13.01 9.95
C PRO A 22 17.05 13.64 11.30
N ALA A 23 17.96 14.46 11.83
CA ALA A 23 17.76 15.19 13.09
C ALA A 23 16.56 16.17 13.08
N GLY A 24 15.95 16.41 11.91
CA GLY A 24 14.76 17.25 11.72
C GLY A 24 13.43 16.49 11.58
N GLY A 25 13.42 15.19 11.87
CA GLY A 25 12.24 14.32 11.72
C GLY A 25 12.13 13.66 10.34
N VAL A 26 11.19 12.73 10.20
CA VAL A 26 10.94 12.00 8.95
C VAL A 26 9.81 12.71 8.18
N PRO A 27 10.08 13.27 6.99
CA PRO A 27 9.05 13.92 6.19
C PRO A 27 8.06 12.90 5.63
N LEU A 28 6.79 13.30 5.54
CA LEU A 28 5.68 12.46 5.06
C LEU A 28 4.83 13.25 4.06
N TRP A 29 4.41 12.56 3.00
CA TRP A 29 3.33 12.96 2.12
C TRP A 29 2.11 12.10 2.41
N LEU A 30 0.95 12.74 2.57
CA LEU A 30 -0.30 12.05 2.89
C LEU A 30 -1.31 12.32 1.79
N GLY A 31 -1.82 11.26 1.20
CA GLY A 31 -2.94 11.32 0.26
C GLY A 31 -4.27 11.16 0.98
N SER A 32 -5.34 11.72 0.43
CA SER A 32 -6.67 11.65 1.03
C SER A 32 -7.79 11.48 0.00
N TYR A 33 -8.95 11.04 0.48
CA TYR A 33 -10.20 11.11 -0.27
C TYR A 33 -10.94 12.42 0.04
N PRO A 34 -11.93 12.78 -0.79
CA PRO A 34 -13.00 13.65 -0.33
C PRO A 34 -13.69 13.02 0.88
N ALA A 35 -14.14 13.83 1.85
CA ALA A 35 -14.83 13.32 3.05
C ALA A 35 -16.07 12.46 2.73
N ALA A 36 -16.73 12.72 1.60
CA ALA A 36 -17.88 11.96 1.14
C ALA A 36 -17.51 10.66 0.37
N GLY A 37 -16.22 10.37 0.20
CA GLY A 37 -15.70 9.17 -0.47
C GLY A 37 -15.27 9.39 -1.92
N ALA A 38 -14.79 8.31 -2.53
CA ALA A 38 -14.38 8.26 -3.95
C ALA A 38 -15.55 8.63 -4.88
N GLY A 39 -15.23 9.23 -6.03
CA GLY A 39 -16.24 9.65 -7.03
C GLY A 39 -17.04 10.91 -6.66
N THR A 40 -16.71 11.60 -5.57
CA THR A 40 -17.37 12.86 -5.20
C THR A 40 -16.64 14.08 -5.78
N PRO A 41 -17.35 15.18 -6.10
CA PRO A 41 -16.72 16.36 -6.71
C PRO A 41 -15.63 16.98 -5.83
N VAL A 42 -14.62 17.54 -6.50
CA VAL A 42 -13.47 18.19 -5.85
C VAL A 42 -13.90 19.41 -5.02
N GLY A 43 -13.22 19.65 -3.91
CA GLY A 43 -13.39 20.80 -3.02
C GLY A 43 -13.96 20.45 -1.64
N ARG A 44 -13.89 19.19 -1.20
CA ARG A 44 -14.41 18.73 0.09
C ARG A 44 -13.32 18.40 1.12
N GLY A 45 -12.15 19.03 0.98
CA GLY A 45 -11.02 18.88 1.90
C GLY A 45 -9.95 17.86 1.46
N GLU A 46 -10.11 17.27 0.28
CA GLU A 46 -9.12 16.36 -0.30
C GLU A 46 -7.93 17.06 -0.94
N GLY A 47 -6.79 16.37 -0.88
CA GLY A 47 -5.54 16.88 -1.42
C GLY A 47 -4.36 16.10 -0.88
N ILE A 48 -3.17 16.64 -1.14
CA ILE A 48 -1.92 16.07 -0.63
C ILE A 48 -1.44 16.94 0.52
N TRP A 49 -1.21 16.32 1.66
CA TRP A 49 -0.73 16.96 2.88
C TRP A 49 0.75 16.69 3.09
N ARG A 50 1.44 17.62 3.73
CA ARG A 50 2.82 17.45 4.20
C ARG A 50 2.81 17.33 5.71
N ALA A 51 3.52 16.36 6.25
CA ALA A 51 3.76 16.22 7.67
C ALA A 51 5.20 15.83 7.97
N VAL A 52 5.57 15.90 9.24
CA VAL A 52 6.83 15.38 9.78
C VAL A 52 6.52 14.52 10.99
N LEU A 53 7.14 13.33 11.04
CA LEU A 53 7.19 12.46 12.20
C LEU A 53 8.45 12.76 13.01
N ASP A 54 8.31 13.05 14.30
CA ASP A 54 9.45 13.01 15.22
C ASP A 54 9.69 11.54 15.65
N PRO A 55 10.85 10.94 15.32
CA PRO A 55 11.14 9.56 15.69
C PRO A 55 11.25 9.35 17.21
N ALA A 56 11.59 10.39 17.98
CA ALA A 56 11.86 10.27 19.40
C ALA A 56 10.59 9.98 20.21
N ASP A 57 9.48 10.64 19.87
CA ASP A 57 8.21 10.53 20.60
C ASP A 57 7.01 10.17 19.72
N GLY A 58 7.17 10.08 18.41
CA GLY A 58 6.13 9.73 17.45
C GLY A 58 5.17 10.88 17.17
N SER A 59 5.46 12.11 17.60
CA SER A 59 4.61 13.25 17.31
C SER A 59 4.54 13.51 15.80
N LEU A 60 3.35 13.92 15.35
CA LEU A 60 3.07 14.23 13.95
C LEU A 60 2.75 15.72 13.83
N THR A 61 3.50 16.42 12.99
CA THR A 61 3.31 17.86 12.75
C THR A 61 2.98 18.10 11.28
N ALA A 62 1.78 18.61 10.99
CA ALA A 62 1.44 19.09 9.64
C ALA A 62 2.24 20.35 9.29
N LEU A 63 2.67 20.45 8.04
CA LEU A 63 3.38 21.59 7.50
C LEU A 63 2.59 22.25 6.37
N GLY A 64 2.63 23.57 6.33
CA GLY A 64 2.18 24.35 5.17
C GLY A 64 3.14 24.20 4.00
N ALA A 65 2.72 24.67 2.82
CA ALA A 65 3.59 24.72 1.63
C ALA A 65 4.83 25.60 1.84
N ASP A 66 4.76 26.56 2.77
CA ASP A 66 5.85 27.42 3.23
C ASP A 66 6.74 26.78 4.32
N GLY A 67 6.42 25.56 4.75
CA GLY A 67 7.12 24.84 5.82
C GLY A 67 6.71 25.24 7.24
N VAL A 68 5.72 26.12 7.40
CA VAL A 68 5.27 26.53 8.73
C VAL A 68 4.47 25.38 9.38
N PRO A 69 4.82 24.97 10.63
CA PRO A 69 4.07 23.98 11.38
C PRO A 69 2.63 24.39 11.69
N GLY A 70 1.74 23.39 11.82
CA GLY A 70 0.36 23.59 12.26
C GLY A 70 -0.61 23.94 11.12
N ALA A 71 -0.33 23.51 9.89
CA ALA A 71 -1.24 23.71 8.77
C ALA A 71 -2.57 22.97 8.97
N GLU A 72 -3.67 23.66 8.66
CA GLU A 72 -5.05 23.12 8.76
C GLU A 72 -5.58 22.58 7.41
N GLY A 73 -4.76 22.59 6.36
CA GLY A 73 -5.14 22.20 5.00
C GLY A 73 -4.02 21.49 4.24
N PRO A 74 -4.35 20.86 3.09
CA PRO A 74 -3.36 20.24 2.23
C PRO A 74 -2.41 21.29 1.62
N VAL A 75 -1.19 20.88 1.28
CA VAL A 75 -0.25 21.76 0.55
C VAL A 75 -0.67 21.95 -0.92
N VAL A 76 -1.48 21.03 -1.44
CA VAL A 76 -2.13 21.14 -2.75
C VAL A 76 -3.48 20.43 -2.75
N ALA A 77 -4.52 21.12 -3.21
CA ALA A 77 -5.82 20.51 -3.46
C ALA A 77 -5.80 19.79 -4.81
N THR A 78 -6.22 18.53 -4.85
CA THR A 78 -6.29 17.70 -6.06
C THR A 78 -7.35 16.61 -5.85
N PRO A 79 -8.09 16.19 -6.89
CA PRO A 79 -9.11 15.15 -6.78
C PRO A 79 -8.55 13.84 -6.23
N ALA A 80 -9.15 13.34 -5.13
CA ALA A 80 -8.98 11.98 -4.60
C ALA A 80 -7.57 11.36 -4.77
N PRO A 81 -6.50 12.00 -4.25
CA PRO A 81 -5.15 11.46 -4.27
C PRO A 81 -4.99 10.30 -3.29
N SER A 82 -5.67 9.19 -3.57
CA SER A 82 -5.76 8.05 -2.67
C SER A 82 -4.46 7.26 -2.55
N PHE A 83 -3.58 7.38 -3.54
CA PHE A 83 -2.25 6.78 -3.58
C PHE A 83 -1.22 7.72 -4.23
N LEU A 84 -0.01 7.76 -3.67
CA LEU A 84 1.08 8.60 -4.12
C LEU A 84 2.31 7.75 -4.44
N ALA A 85 3.19 8.23 -5.32
CA ALA A 85 4.52 7.66 -5.53
C ALA A 85 5.54 8.79 -5.75
N LEU A 86 6.73 8.65 -5.18
CA LEU A 86 7.86 9.53 -5.48
C LEU A 86 8.74 8.92 -6.57
N HIS A 87 9.29 9.77 -7.43
CA HIS A 87 10.34 9.35 -8.34
C HIS A 87 11.61 8.95 -7.55
N PRO A 88 12.29 7.84 -7.89
CA PRO A 88 13.44 7.35 -7.13
C PRO A 88 14.69 8.24 -7.27
N GLY A 89 14.79 9.06 -8.31
CA GLY A 89 16.01 9.85 -8.60
C GLY A 89 15.83 11.36 -8.67
N VAL A 90 14.60 11.88 -8.69
CA VAL A 90 14.34 13.32 -8.88
C VAL A 90 13.17 13.79 -8.02
N ASP A 91 13.04 15.09 -7.84
CA ASP A 91 12.03 15.73 -6.99
C ASP A 91 10.66 15.83 -7.69
N VAL A 92 10.09 14.68 -8.03
CA VAL A 92 8.75 14.55 -8.63
C VAL A 92 7.89 13.58 -7.82
N LEU A 93 6.66 14.00 -7.53
CA LEU A 93 5.64 13.21 -6.89
C LEU A 93 4.49 12.96 -7.88
N TYR A 94 4.00 11.73 -7.95
CA TYR A 94 2.85 11.34 -8.74
C TYR A 94 1.68 11.00 -7.81
N ALA A 95 0.49 11.45 -8.17
CA ALA A 95 -0.74 11.13 -7.44
C ALA A 95 -1.79 10.59 -8.40
N VAL A 96 -2.49 9.54 -8.00
CA VAL A 96 -3.72 9.13 -8.68
C VAL A 96 -4.80 10.20 -8.47
N GLY A 97 -5.74 10.31 -9.39
CA GLY A 97 -7.05 10.88 -9.13
C GLY A 97 -8.07 9.77 -9.23
N GLU A 98 -8.45 9.19 -8.08
CA GLU A 98 -9.34 8.02 -8.02
C GLU A 98 -10.79 8.42 -8.27
N ALA A 99 -11.20 8.27 -9.52
CA ALA A 99 -12.54 8.53 -10.02
C ALA A 99 -12.84 7.66 -11.24
N ALA A 100 -14.11 7.65 -11.67
CA ALA A 100 -14.55 6.99 -12.90
C ALA A 100 -13.72 7.44 -14.11
N GLU A 101 -13.56 8.75 -14.29
CA GLU A 101 -12.58 9.35 -15.20
C GLU A 101 -11.22 9.48 -14.50
N GLY A 102 -10.56 8.34 -14.29
CA GLY A 102 -9.31 8.26 -13.56
C GLY A 102 -8.18 9.07 -14.18
N THR A 103 -7.40 9.77 -13.34
CA THR A 103 -6.25 10.57 -13.77
C THR A 103 -4.97 10.23 -13.01
N VAL A 104 -3.83 10.69 -13.52
CA VAL A 104 -2.58 10.78 -12.77
C VAL A 104 -2.02 12.18 -12.95
N THR A 105 -1.66 12.81 -11.84
CA THR A 105 -1.01 14.14 -11.82
C THR A 105 0.42 14.03 -11.33
N ALA A 106 1.35 14.61 -12.09
CA ALA A 106 2.74 14.79 -11.68
C ALA A 106 2.93 16.19 -11.05
N PHE A 107 3.65 16.25 -9.94
CA PHE A 107 3.98 17.47 -9.20
C PHE A 107 5.50 17.57 -9.04
N ALA A 108 6.05 18.76 -9.25
CA ALA A 108 7.40 19.07 -8.78
C ALA A 108 7.36 19.25 -7.26
N VAL A 109 8.30 18.63 -6.57
CA VAL A 109 8.53 18.82 -5.15
C VAL A 109 9.47 20.02 -4.96
N GLU A 110 8.97 21.08 -4.32
CA GLU A 110 9.70 22.32 -4.10
C GLU A 110 9.78 22.60 -2.60
N GLY A 111 10.72 21.92 -1.94
CA GLY A 111 10.81 21.91 -0.48
C GLY A 111 9.59 21.22 0.15
N HIS A 112 8.72 22.01 0.79
CA HIS A 112 7.47 21.53 1.39
C HIS A 112 6.25 21.68 0.46
N ALA A 113 6.40 22.39 -0.66
CA ALA A 113 5.33 22.66 -1.60
C ALA A 113 5.29 21.62 -2.74
N LEU A 114 4.12 21.51 -3.37
CA LEU A 114 3.92 20.76 -4.60
C LEU A 114 3.42 21.70 -5.68
N ARG A 115 4.16 21.79 -6.79
CA ARG A 115 3.73 22.55 -7.97
C ARG A 115 3.25 21.59 -9.05
N PRO A 116 1.99 21.68 -9.53
CA PRO A 116 1.50 20.80 -10.58
C PRO A 116 2.31 20.98 -11.86
N LEU A 117 2.63 19.86 -12.52
CA LEU A 117 3.33 19.82 -13.79
C LEU A 117 2.38 19.47 -14.93
N SER A 118 1.69 18.34 -14.82
CA SER A 118 0.78 17.83 -15.84
C SER A 118 -0.15 16.78 -15.26
N THR A 119 -1.36 16.73 -15.78
CA THR A 119 -2.36 15.69 -15.50
C THR A 119 -2.69 14.97 -16.80
N VAL A 120 -2.73 13.63 -16.76
CA VAL A 120 -3.10 12.77 -17.89
C VAL A 120 -4.11 11.71 -17.46
N ALA A 121 -4.77 11.07 -18.42
CA ALA A 121 -5.66 9.94 -18.11
C ALA A 121 -4.86 8.78 -17.49
N ALA A 122 -5.46 8.05 -16.54
CA ALA A 122 -4.82 6.94 -15.86
C ALA A 122 -4.81 5.63 -16.67
N GLY A 123 -5.59 5.55 -17.75
CA GLY A 123 -5.76 4.32 -18.55
C GLY A 123 -6.91 3.41 -18.10
N GLY A 124 -7.67 3.81 -17.09
CA GLY A 124 -8.83 3.07 -16.58
C GLY A 124 -9.48 3.80 -15.41
N ALA A 125 -10.67 3.33 -15.01
CA ALA A 125 -11.43 3.88 -13.90
C ALA A 125 -10.84 3.48 -12.54
N ASP A 126 -10.92 4.40 -11.58
CA ASP A 126 -10.49 4.26 -10.19
C ASP A 126 -9.03 3.79 -10.04
N PRO A 127 -8.04 4.57 -10.55
CA PRO A 127 -6.63 4.31 -10.28
C PRO A 127 -6.35 4.33 -8.78
N CYS A 128 -5.74 3.27 -8.27
CA CYS A 128 -5.63 3.03 -6.82
C CYS A 128 -4.21 2.70 -6.35
N HIS A 129 -3.26 2.49 -7.27
CA HIS A 129 -1.87 2.22 -6.92
C HIS A 129 -0.90 2.68 -8.01
N LEU A 130 0.29 3.11 -7.59
CA LEU A 130 1.36 3.60 -8.45
C LEU A 130 2.68 2.90 -8.12
N LEU A 131 3.47 2.61 -9.15
CA LEU A 131 4.87 2.18 -8.99
C LEU A 131 5.74 2.82 -10.06
N VAL A 132 6.84 3.46 -9.66
CA VAL A 132 7.87 3.85 -10.61
C VAL A 132 8.82 2.69 -10.80
N VAL A 133 9.00 2.24 -12.04
CA VAL A 133 9.97 1.21 -12.41
C VAL A 133 11.08 1.80 -13.25
N GLU A 134 12.27 1.25 -13.09
CA GLU A 134 13.46 1.57 -13.87
C GLU A 134 13.94 0.30 -14.57
N HIS A 135 14.38 0.44 -15.83
CA HIS A 135 15.06 -0.61 -16.56
C HIS A 135 16.02 -0.02 -17.59
N GLU A 136 17.29 -0.43 -17.54
CA GLU A 136 18.36 0.01 -18.43
C GLU A 136 18.52 1.54 -18.52
N GLY A 137 18.32 2.27 -17.43
CA GLY A 137 18.40 3.71 -17.28
C GLY A 137 17.16 4.49 -17.70
N ALA A 138 16.08 3.83 -18.13
CA ALA A 138 14.81 4.46 -18.48
C ALA A 138 13.76 4.19 -17.40
N HIS A 139 12.81 5.11 -17.22
CA HIS A 139 11.79 5.03 -16.18
C HIS A 139 10.38 4.99 -16.76
N ALA A 140 9.45 4.35 -16.05
CA ALA A 140 8.02 4.44 -16.30
C ALA A 140 7.24 4.43 -14.99
N LEU A 141 6.12 5.15 -14.98
CA LEU A 141 5.11 5.05 -13.95
C LEU A 141 4.07 4.01 -14.36
N LEU A 142 3.85 3.02 -13.51
CA LEU A 142 2.83 1.99 -13.67
C LEU A 142 1.63 2.32 -12.80
N VAL A 143 0.44 2.13 -13.35
CA VAL A 143 -0.83 2.47 -12.68
C VAL A 143 -1.73 1.24 -12.64
N ALA A 144 -2.15 0.83 -11.44
CA ALA A 144 -3.22 -0.14 -11.29
C ALA A 144 -4.56 0.60 -11.19
N THR A 145 -5.55 0.17 -11.97
CA THR A 145 -6.90 0.73 -11.97
C THR A 145 -7.89 -0.30 -11.46
N TYR A 146 -8.59 -0.02 -10.35
CA TYR A 146 -9.46 -0.97 -9.68
C TYR A 146 -10.67 -1.32 -10.54
N THR A 147 -11.53 -0.36 -10.86
CA THR A 147 -12.74 -0.62 -11.66
C THR A 147 -12.39 -0.90 -13.11
N GLY A 148 -11.31 -0.30 -13.63
CA GLY A 148 -10.83 -0.61 -14.98
C GLY A 148 -10.26 -2.03 -15.13
N GLY A 149 -9.75 -2.65 -14.06
CA GLY A 149 -9.08 -3.97 -14.14
C GLY A 149 -7.75 -3.97 -14.91
N THR A 150 -7.14 -2.79 -15.11
CA THR A 150 -5.97 -2.60 -15.99
C THR A 150 -4.68 -2.30 -15.24
N LEU A 151 -3.56 -2.64 -15.90
CA LEU A 151 -2.24 -2.07 -15.64
C LEU A 151 -1.90 -1.12 -16.79
N ALA A 152 -1.71 0.16 -16.50
CA ALA A 152 -1.33 1.18 -17.48
C ALA A 152 0.14 1.58 -17.33
N VAL A 153 0.77 1.98 -18.45
CA VAL A 153 2.19 2.32 -18.53
C VAL A 153 2.37 3.75 -19.04
N LEU A 154 3.05 4.57 -18.24
CA LEU A 154 3.36 5.95 -18.53
C LEU A 154 4.89 6.14 -18.52
N PRO A 155 5.57 6.01 -19.67
CA PRO A 155 7.00 6.32 -19.75
C PRO A 155 7.31 7.73 -19.22
N LEU A 156 8.43 7.85 -18.52
CA LEU A 156 8.89 9.09 -17.91
C LEU A 156 10.14 9.62 -18.64
N ALA A 157 10.26 10.94 -18.70
CA ALA A 157 11.49 11.61 -19.10
C ALA A 157 12.52 11.58 -17.96
N ASP A 158 13.79 11.86 -18.27
CA ASP A 158 14.90 11.84 -17.30
C ASP A 158 14.70 12.82 -16.13
N ASP A 159 13.90 13.88 -16.32
CA ASP A 159 13.54 14.85 -15.28
C ASP A 159 12.30 14.42 -14.46
N GLY A 160 11.83 13.18 -14.64
CA GLY A 160 10.66 12.62 -13.96
C GLY A 160 9.31 13.10 -14.52
N ARG A 161 9.26 13.99 -15.51
CA ARG A 161 7.98 14.35 -16.15
C ARG A 161 7.46 13.21 -17.00
N PHE A 162 6.17 13.24 -17.35
CA PHE A 162 5.64 12.34 -18.36
C PHE A 162 6.37 12.55 -19.70
N ALA A 163 6.76 11.45 -20.34
CA ALA A 163 7.46 11.52 -21.62
C ALA A 163 6.58 12.18 -22.71
N PRO A 164 7.17 12.76 -23.77
CA PRO A 164 6.41 13.41 -24.84
C PRO A 164 5.30 12.55 -25.46
N ALA A 165 5.52 11.23 -25.58
CA ALA A 165 4.51 10.29 -26.10
C ALA A 165 3.25 10.23 -25.20
N VAL A 166 3.44 10.25 -23.88
CA VAL A 166 2.34 10.27 -22.90
C VAL A 166 1.55 11.57 -23.00
N LEU A 167 2.26 12.71 -23.08
CA LEU A 167 1.63 14.02 -23.20
C LEU A 167 0.87 14.18 -24.52
N ALA A 168 1.43 13.68 -25.62
CA ALA A 168 0.79 13.70 -26.94
C ALA A 168 -0.48 12.83 -27.00
N ALA A 169 -0.46 11.67 -26.32
CA ALA A 169 -1.62 10.79 -26.22
C ALA A 169 -2.66 11.27 -25.18
N GLY A 170 -2.26 12.12 -24.24
CA GLY A 170 -3.08 12.53 -23.10
C GLY A 170 -3.27 11.41 -22.06
N GLY A 171 -2.40 10.40 -22.04
CA GLY A 171 -2.58 9.18 -21.25
C GLY A 171 -1.47 8.14 -21.49
N PRO A 172 -1.65 6.90 -20.99
CA PRO A 172 -0.65 5.85 -21.08
C PRO A 172 -0.37 5.40 -22.52
N THR A 173 0.87 4.97 -22.76
CA THR A 173 1.28 4.39 -24.05
C THR A 173 0.88 2.91 -24.17
N GLN A 174 0.62 2.24 -23.05
CA GLN A 174 0.11 0.89 -23.00
C GLN A 174 -0.94 0.74 -21.89
N VAL A 175 -1.99 -0.01 -22.15
CA VAL A 175 -3.01 -0.41 -21.17
C VAL A 175 -3.26 -1.90 -21.31
N HIS A 176 -3.07 -2.64 -20.22
CA HIS A 176 -3.23 -4.08 -20.18
C HIS A 176 -4.40 -4.45 -19.26
N GLY A 177 -5.55 -4.77 -19.87
CA GLY A 177 -6.67 -5.41 -19.19
C GLY A 177 -6.52 -6.94 -19.14
N THR A 178 -7.40 -7.59 -18.40
CA THR A 178 -7.62 -9.04 -18.47
C THR A 178 -9.13 -9.32 -18.55
N THR A 179 -9.48 -10.60 -18.60
CA THR A 179 -10.86 -11.08 -18.46
C THR A 179 -10.90 -12.15 -17.37
N GLY A 180 -12.04 -12.29 -16.71
CA GLY A 180 -12.25 -13.28 -15.67
C GLY A 180 -13.07 -12.71 -14.53
N SER A 181 -13.36 -13.57 -13.56
CA SER A 181 -14.10 -13.24 -12.36
C SER A 181 -13.74 -14.24 -11.26
N GLY A 182 -14.08 -13.90 -10.02
CA GLY A 182 -13.96 -14.75 -8.85
C GLY A 182 -15.34 -15.14 -8.29
N PRO A 183 -15.39 -15.96 -7.24
CA PRO A 183 -16.65 -16.44 -6.68
C PRO A 183 -17.46 -15.38 -5.92
N ARG A 184 -16.84 -14.26 -5.49
CA ARG A 184 -17.54 -13.19 -4.75
C ARG A 184 -18.22 -12.22 -5.72
N ALA A 185 -19.48 -12.48 -6.05
CA ALA A 185 -20.24 -11.72 -7.05
C ALA A 185 -20.37 -10.21 -6.75
N ASP A 186 -20.15 -9.78 -5.51
CA ASP A 186 -20.19 -8.39 -5.06
C ASP A 186 -18.86 -7.64 -5.20
N ARG A 187 -17.74 -8.36 -5.37
CA ARG A 187 -16.38 -7.80 -5.35
C ARG A 187 -15.44 -8.35 -6.43
N GLN A 188 -15.85 -9.39 -7.15
CA GLN A 188 -15.06 -10.15 -8.12
C GLN A 188 -15.87 -10.45 -9.38
N GLU A 189 -16.81 -9.58 -9.75
CA GLU A 189 -17.62 -9.67 -10.96
C GLU A 189 -16.80 -9.50 -12.25
N ALA A 190 -15.66 -8.83 -12.13
CA ALA A 190 -14.72 -8.52 -13.19
C ALA A 190 -13.30 -8.42 -12.62
N PRO A 191 -12.26 -8.24 -13.45
CA PRO A 191 -10.92 -7.97 -12.96
C PRO A 191 -10.82 -6.66 -12.20
N HIS A 192 -10.04 -6.68 -11.12
CA HIS A 192 -9.80 -5.51 -10.28
C HIS A 192 -8.33 -5.42 -9.90
N ALA A 193 -7.52 -4.78 -10.74
CA ALA A 193 -6.11 -4.57 -10.47
C ALA A 193 -5.96 -3.59 -9.30
N HIS A 194 -5.39 -4.05 -8.19
CA HIS A 194 -5.33 -3.27 -6.94
C HIS A 194 -3.91 -2.84 -6.57
N PHE A 195 -2.88 -3.59 -6.98
CA PHE A 195 -1.50 -3.30 -6.60
C PHE A 195 -0.55 -3.65 -7.74
N VAL A 196 0.54 -2.91 -7.83
CA VAL A 196 1.63 -3.20 -8.76
C VAL A 196 2.95 -3.25 -8.00
N ALA A 197 3.73 -4.31 -8.24
CA ALA A 197 4.99 -4.58 -7.57
C ALA A 197 6.07 -4.96 -8.59
N ARG A 198 7.34 -4.67 -8.30
CA ARG A 198 8.45 -5.35 -8.96
C ARG A 198 8.89 -6.52 -8.07
N ALA A 199 8.93 -7.71 -8.65
CA ALA A 199 9.29 -8.94 -7.97
C ALA A 199 10.79 -9.23 -8.10
N PRO A 200 11.37 -10.04 -7.20
CA PRO A 200 12.75 -10.52 -7.35
C PRO A 200 12.97 -11.17 -8.72
N GLY A 201 14.06 -10.84 -9.39
CA GLY A 201 14.30 -11.21 -10.80
C GLY A 201 13.81 -10.18 -11.82
N GLY A 202 13.11 -9.13 -11.38
CA GLY A 202 12.83 -7.93 -12.17
C GLY A 202 11.51 -7.93 -12.94
N ALA A 203 10.72 -9.01 -12.87
CA ALA A 203 9.36 -9.02 -13.41
C ALA A 203 8.45 -8.06 -12.65
N VAL A 204 7.48 -7.48 -13.35
CA VAL A 204 6.41 -6.69 -12.75
C VAL A 204 5.19 -7.58 -12.52
N LEU A 205 4.56 -7.41 -11.35
CA LEU A 205 3.33 -8.10 -10.98
C LEU A 205 2.19 -7.09 -10.84
N ALA A 206 1.06 -7.35 -11.50
CA ALA A 206 -0.21 -6.71 -11.18
C ALA A 206 -1.04 -7.68 -10.35
N VAL A 207 -1.44 -7.25 -9.15
CA VAL A 207 -2.26 -8.01 -8.22
C VAL A 207 -3.72 -7.74 -8.56
N ASP A 208 -4.44 -8.79 -8.95
CA ASP A 208 -5.80 -8.69 -9.46
C ASP A 208 -6.77 -9.34 -8.48
N LEU A 209 -7.43 -8.50 -7.68
CA LEU A 209 -8.42 -8.90 -6.67
C LEU A 209 -9.57 -9.67 -7.33
N GLY A 210 -10.02 -9.21 -8.49
CA GLY A 210 -11.20 -9.70 -9.18
C GLY A 210 -11.05 -11.10 -9.77
N THR A 211 -9.82 -11.55 -10.02
CA THR A 211 -9.55 -12.85 -10.64
C THR A 211 -8.73 -13.81 -9.77
N ASP A 212 -8.40 -13.42 -8.53
CA ASP A 212 -7.53 -14.19 -7.64
C ASP A 212 -6.14 -14.47 -8.24
N THR A 213 -5.58 -13.53 -9.00
CA THR A 213 -4.29 -13.76 -9.72
C THR A 213 -3.23 -12.70 -9.46
N LEU A 214 -1.96 -13.13 -9.58
CA LEU A 214 -0.81 -12.26 -9.78
C LEU A 214 -0.42 -12.33 -11.26
N ARG A 215 -0.75 -11.30 -12.04
CA ARG A 215 -0.42 -11.23 -13.47
C ARG A 215 1.02 -10.76 -13.64
N ARG A 216 1.76 -11.40 -14.53
CA ARG A 216 3.18 -11.14 -14.76
C ARG A 216 3.42 -10.32 -16.01
N PHE A 217 4.38 -9.40 -15.93
CA PHE A 217 4.84 -8.59 -17.04
C PHE A 217 6.37 -8.55 -17.09
N ARG A 218 6.92 -8.47 -18.30
CA ARG A 218 8.34 -8.21 -18.55
C ARG A 218 8.54 -6.75 -18.90
N VAL A 219 9.58 -6.14 -18.35
CA VAL A 219 9.98 -4.78 -18.67
C VAL A 219 11.14 -4.83 -19.64
N ARG A 220 11.11 -4.01 -20.69
CA ARG A 220 12.22 -3.84 -21.63
C ARG A 220 12.34 -2.40 -22.08
N ARG A 221 13.53 -2.00 -22.55
CA ARG A 221 13.73 -0.69 -23.17
C ARG A 221 13.21 -0.69 -24.61
N GLY A 222 12.28 0.23 -24.91
CA GLY A 222 11.80 0.52 -26.25
C GLY A 222 12.42 1.81 -26.82
N ALA A 223 12.01 2.19 -28.03
CA ALA A 223 12.50 3.40 -28.69
C ALA A 223 11.98 4.70 -28.03
N GLU A 224 10.77 4.67 -27.47
CA GLU A 224 10.09 5.85 -26.90
C GLU A 224 9.99 5.81 -25.36
N GLY A 225 10.75 4.92 -24.73
CA GLY A 225 10.71 4.68 -23.28
C GLY A 225 10.54 3.20 -22.94
N LEU A 226 10.20 2.89 -21.69
CA LEU A 226 9.97 1.51 -21.28
C LEU A 226 8.71 0.94 -21.92
N VAL A 227 8.79 -0.34 -22.25
CA VAL A 227 7.66 -1.17 -22.67
C VAL A 227 7.47 -2.28 -21.64
N VAL A 228 6.23 -2.49 -21.22
CA VAL A 228 5.83 -3.53 -20.28
C VAL A 228 4.96 -4.53 -21.05
N ASP A 229 5.46 -5.74 -21.27
CA ASP A 229 4.78 -6.76 -22.07
C ASP A 229 4.14 -7.81 -21.15
N PRO A 230 2.86 -8.18 -21.35
CA PRO A 230 2.24 -9.29 -20.63
C PRO A 230 3.03 -10.59 -20.81
N ASP A 231 3.26 -11.31 -19.71
CA ASP A 231 4.04 -12.56 -19.69
C ASP A 231 3.34 -13.66 -18.88
N GLY A 232 2.01 -13.68 -18.95
CA GLY A 232 1.16 -14.68 -18.33
C GLY A 232 0.84 -14.42 -16.86
N THR A 233 0.60 -15.49 -16.11
CA THR A 233 0.22 -15.44 -14.70
C THR A 233 1.35 -16.01 -13.86
N ALA A 234 1.82 -15.25 -12.88
CA ALA A 234 2.86 -15.70 -11.96
C ALA A 234 2.30 -16.66 -10.91
N ALA A 235 1.09 -16.40 -10.40
CA ALA A 235 0.41 -17.26 -9.44
C ALA A 235 -1.12 -17.09 -9.53
N VAL A 236 -1.84 -18.16 -9.20
CA VAL A 236 -3.28 -18.17 -8.96
C VAL A 236 -3.49 -18.52 -7.50
N LEU A 237 -4.22 -17.67 -6.77
CA LEU A 237 -4.56 -17.85 -5.37
C LEU A 237 -5.89 -18.64 -5.23
N PRO A 238 -6.21 -19.17 -4.04
CA PRO A 238 -7.49 -19.83 -3.81
C PRO A 238 -8.69 -18.96 -4.24
N PRO A 239 -9.75 -19.54 -4.81
CA PRO A 239 -10.92 -18.78 -5.22
C PRO A 239 -11.55 -18.02 -4.06
N GLY A 240 -11.79 -16.72 -4.24
CA GLY A 240 -12.37 -15.83 -3.23
C GLY A 240 -11.35 -15.18 -2.30
N THR A 241 -10.05 -15.32 -2.57
CA THR A 241 -9.00 -14.66 -1.80
C THR A 241 -9.06 -13.14 -1.94
N GLY A 242 -9.28 -12.64 -3.15
CA GLY A 242 -9.22 -11.22 -3.46
C GLY A 242 -7.88 -10.59 -3.08
N PRO A 243 -6.76 -11.01 -3.70
CA PRO A 243 -5.44 -10.53 -3.34
C PRO A 243 -5.36 -9.01 -3.53
N ARG A 244 -4.83 -8.31 -2.54
CA ARG A 244 -4.83 -6.85 -2.50
C ARG A 244 -3.44 -6.27 -2.67
N HIS A 245 -2.61 -6.35 -1.62
CA HIS A 245 -1.22 -5.88 -1.60
C HIS A 245 -0.28 -7.05 -1.29
N LEU A 246 1.00 -6.89 -1.59
CA LEU A 246 2.02 -7.88 -1.25
C LEU A 246 3.29 -7.24 -0.70
N ALA A 247 4.01 -8.01 0.10
CA ALA A 247 5.38 -7.75 0.51
C ALA A 247 6.29 -8.90 0.06
N VAL A 248 7.60 -8.67 0.08
CA VAL A 248 8.61 -9.66 -0.33
C VAL A 248 9.55 -9.91 0.85
N THR A 249 9.92 -11.16 1.09
CA THR A 249 10.90 -11.49 2.14
C THR A 249 12.29 -10.91 1.81
N PRO A 250 13.14 -10.61 2.80
CA PRO A 250 14.45 -9.97 2.56
C PRO A 250 15.39 -10.76 1.65
N ASP A 251 15.24 -12.08 1.60
CA ASP A 251 16.00 -12.98 0.71
C ASP A 251 15.39 -13.11 -0.70
N GLY A 252 14.24 -12.49 -0.95
CA GLY A 252 13.49 -12.57 -2.20
C GLY A 252 12.83 -13.94 -2.45
N ALA A 253 12.84 -14.85 -1.49
CA ALA A 253 12.39 -16.23 -1.68
C ALA A 253 10.87 -16.40 -1.55
N CYS A 254 10.16 -15.45 -0.90
CA CYS A 254 8.73 -15.53 -0.71
C CYS A 254 8.01 -14.21 -1.03
N LEU A 255 6.81 -14.34 -1.62
CA LEU A 255 5.82 -13.27 -1.68
C LEU A 255 4.78 -13.48 -0.57
N LEU A 256 4.48 -12.42 0.16
CA LEU A 256 3.52 -12.37 1.26
C LEU A 256 2.31 -11.55 0.82
N VAL A 257 1.23 -12.20 0.43
CA VAL A 257 0.07 -11.58 -0.22
C VAL A 257 -1.09 -11.53 0.76
N VAL A 258 -1.66 -10.34 0.99
CA VAL A 258 -2.88 -10.22 1.79
C VAL A 258 -4.12 -10.43 0.92
N GLY A 259 -4.99 -11.36 1.34
CA GLY A 259 -6.31 -11.56 0.75
C GLY A 259 -7.33 -10.64 1.43
N GLU A 260 -7.83 -9.64 0.70
CA GLU A 260 -8.82 -8.71 1.26
C GLU A 260 -10.12 -9.43 1.61
N LEU A 261 -10.54 -10.38 0.77
CA LEU A 261 -11.88 -10.96 0.85
C LEU A 261 -11.94 -12.22 1.73
N ASP A 262 -10.81 -12.91 1.94
CA ASP A 262 -10.74 -14.08 2.81
C ASP A 262 -10.13 -13.81 4.19
N GLY A 263 -9.57 -12.62 4.41
CA GLY A 263 -8.99 -12.22 5.70
C GLY A 263 -7.67 -12.94 6.02
N ARG A 264 -6.94 -13.44 5.02
CA ARG A 264 -5.74 -14.28 5.20
C ARG A 264 -4.48 -13.65 4.64
N LEU A 265 -3.35 -14.08 5.20
CA LEU A 265 -2.03 -13.88 4.61
C LEU A 265 -1.64 -15.16 3.88
N HIS A 266 -1.39 -15.04 2.58
CA HIS A 266 -0.93 -16.12 1.70
C HIS A 266 0.58 -16.04 1.50
N VAL A 267 1.26 -17.17 1.58
CA VAL A 267 2.71 -17.28 1.46
C VAL A 267 3.04 -18.06 0.21
N LEU A 268 3.72 -17.43 -0.75
CA LEU A 268 4.11 -18.06 -2.00
C LEU A 268 5.63 -18.19 -2.06
N ALA A 269 6.14 -19.39 -2.32
CA ALA A 269 7.53 -19.58 -2.75
C ALA A 269 7.70 -18.90 -4.11
N TRP A 270 8.69 -18.03 -4.21
CA TRP A 270 9.00 -17.29 -5.41
C TRP A 270 10.23 -17.87 -6.11
N ASP A 271 10.06 -18.24 -7.38
CA ASP A 271 11.17 -18.57 -8.26
C ASP A 271 11.48 -17.36 -9.14
N ALA A 272 12.56 -16.66 -8.83
CA ALA A 272 13.00 -15.48 -9.59
C ALA A 272 13.44 -15.81 -11.02
N ALA A 273 13.93 -17.02 -11.29
CA ALA A 273 14.42 -17.40 -12.62
C ALA A 273 13.26 -17.61 -13.59
N THR A 274 12.15 -18.16 -13.12
CA THR A 274 10.93 -18.34 -13.92
C THR A 274 9.89 -17.25 -13.68
N SER A 275 10.10 -16.41 -12.67
CA SER A 275 9.15 -15.40 -12.17
C SER A 275 7.78 -16.01 -11.84
N THR A 276 7.76 -17.13 -11.12
CA THR A 276 6.52 -17.83 -10.73
C THR A 276 6.40 -17.96 -9.21
N GLY A 277 5.16 -17.93 -8.73
CA GLY A 277 4.81 -18.11 -7.33
C GLY A 277 4.07 -19.42 -7.11
N ARG A 278 4.53 -20.24 -6.17
CA ARG A 278 3.85 -21.46 -5.72
C ARG A 278 3.33 -21.27 -4.30
N LEU A 279 2.02 -21.38 -4.10
CA LEU A 279 1.41 -21.31 -2.78
C LEU A 279 2.01 -22.38 -1.85
N LEU A 280 2.51 -21.94 -0.69
CA LEU A 280 3.03 -22.80 0.37
C LEU A 280 2.00 -23.03 1.47
N GLY A 281 1.16 -22.03 1.71
CA GLY A 281 0.10 -22.06 2.69
C GLY A 281 -0.39 -20.66 3.00
N ASP A 282 -1.28 -20.57 3.97
CA ASP A 282 -1.89 -19.33 4.41
C ASP A 282 -2.21 -19.38 5.90
N VAL A 283 -2.41 -18.20 6.51
CA VAL A 283 -2.80 -18.05 7.91
C VAL A 283 -3.86 -16.96 8.05
N PRO A 284 -4.83 -17.11 8.97
CA PRO A 284 -5.75 -16.03 9.27
C PRO A 284 -4.99 -14.85 9.89
N LEU A 285 -5.41 -13.64 9.55
CA LEU A 285 -4.88 -12.41 10.16
C LEU A 285 -5.61 -12.06 11.46
N VAL A 286 -6.90 -12.37 11.56
CA VAL A 286 -7.73 -12.14 12.74
C VAL A 286 -8.59 -13.37 13.03
N GLY A 287 -8.55 -13.86 14.28
CA GLY A 287 -9.37 -14.98 14.75
C GLY A 287 -9.00 -16.37 14.20
N ASP A 288 -9.50 -17.42 14.85
CA ASP A 288 -9.44 -18.78 14.33
C ASP A 288 -10.66 -19.01 13.41
N ALA A 289 -10.42 -19.08 12.11
CA ALA A 289 -11.37 -19.43 11.04
C ALA A 289 -12.48 -18.40 10.72
N VAL A 290 -12.36 -17.75 9.54
CA VAL A 290 -13.55 -17.35 8.79
C VAL A 290 -14.05 -18.60 8.05
N PRO A 291 -15.31 -19.05 8.24
CA PRO A 291 -15.89 -20.13 7.44
C PRO A 291 -15.92 -19.74 5.97
N THR A 292 -15.60 -20.68 5.08
CA THR A 292 -15.70 -20.54 3.61
C THR A 292 -17.16 -20.52 3.11
N GLY A 293 -18.04 -19.74 3.75
CA GLY A 293 -19.45 -19.66 3.45
C GLY A 293 -19.88 -18.22 3.26
N VAL A 294 -20.51 -17.92 2.13
CA VAL A 294 -21.06 -16.61 1.76
C VAL A 294 -22.18 -16.20 2.73
N PRO A 295 -22.16 -14.95 3.24
CA PRO A 295 -23.40 -14.19 3.35
C PRO A 295 -23.33 -12.89 2.54
N SER A 296 -24.47 -12.61 1.93
CA SER A 296 -24.79 -11.53 1.01
C SER A 296 -25.12 -10.19 1.69
N GLY A 297 -24.68 -9.08 1.07
CA GLY A 297 -25.27 -7.73 1.14
C GLY A 297 -24.64 -6.77 2.18
N VAL A 298 -24.53 -5.44 2.00
CA VAL A 298 -24.99 -4.42 1.02
C VAL A 298 -24.10 -3.16 1.21
N PRO A 299 -23.91 -2.25 0.23
CA PRO A 299 -23.20 -0.98 0.43
C PRO A 299 -24.06 0.04 1.22
N GLY A 300 -23.49 0.63 2.28
CA GLY A 300 -24.00 1.84 2.92
C GLY A 300 -25.15 1.66 3.93
N GLY A 301 -24.80 1.58 5.23
CA GLY A 301 -25.69 1.92 6.37
C GLY A 301 -26.63 0.82 6.89
N ALA A 302 -26.45 0.44 8.17
CA ALA A 302 -27.11 -0.67 8.89
C ALA A 302 -28.59 -0.38 9.29
N PRO A 303 -29.42 -1.36 9.75
CA PRO A 303 -29.12 -2.21 10.92
C PRO A 303 -29.52 -3.70 10.81
N GLY A 304 -28.69 -4.58 11.39
CA GLY A 304 -29.07 -5.96 11.78
C GLY A 304 -28.21 -7.13 11.26
N GLY A 305 -27.06 -6.87 10.62
CA GLY A 305 -26.20 -7.90 10.02
C GLY A 305 -24.98 -8.25 10.88
N ALA A 306 -24.41 -9.43 10.65
CA ALA A 306 -23.17 -9.89 11.26
C ALA A 306 -22.05 -8.84 11.16
N ALA A 307 -21.09 -8.87 12.10
CA ALA A 307 -19.90 -8.02 12.02
C ALA A 307 -19.25 -8.17 10.63
N PRO A 308 -18.79 -7.07 10.00
CA PRO A 308 -18.10 -7.17 8.72
C PRO A 308 -16.89 -8.10 8.87
N ASP A 309 -16.66 -8.95 7.87
CA ASP A 309 -15.47 -9.80 7.83
C ASP A 309 -14.22 -8.90 7.93
N PRO A 310 -13.15 -9.31 8.65
CA PRO A 310 -11.91 -8.55 8.69
C PRO A 310 -11.33 -8.44 7.28
N LEU A 311 -11.09 -7.20 6.82
CA LEU A 311 -10.58 -6.89 5.47
C LEU A 311 -9.15 -6.33 5.54
N PRO A 312 -8.12 -7.16 5.30
CA PRO A 312 -6.74 -6.72 5.18
C PRO A 312 -6.56 -5.63 4.13
N SER A 313 -5.78 -4.60 4.46
CA SER A 313 -5.57 -3.43 3.62
C SER A 313 -4.15 -3.39 3.04
N HIS A 314 -3.17 -3.01 3.84
CA HIS A 314 -1.80 -2.83 3.39
C HIS A 314 -0.87 -3.75 4.20
N VAL A 315 0.24 -4.15 3.60
CA VAL A 315 1.24 -5.03 4.20
C VAL A 315 2.64 -4.46 3.97
N THR A 316 3.42 -4.38 5.04
CA THR A 316 4.84 -3.99 5.00
C THR A 316 5.67 -5.06 5.70
N LEU A 317 6.89 -5.27 5.24
CA LEU A 317 7.90 -6.06 5.95
C LEU A 317 9.13 -5.20 6.16
N VAL A 318 9.37 -4.79 7.41
CA VAL A 318 10.49 -3.92 7.80
C VAL A 318 11.17 -4.55 9.01
N ASP A 319 12.50 -4.65 8.99
CA ASP A 319 13.33 -5.18 10.09
C ASP A 319 12.83 -6.55 10.62
N GLY A 320 12.47 -7.46 9.70
CA GLY A 320 11.97 -8.80 10.01
C GLY A 320 10.58 -8.83 10.63
N THR A 321 9.85 -7.71 10.63
CA THR A 321 8.49 -7.61 11.17
C THR A 321 7.50 -7.32 10.06
N LEU A 322 6.65 -8.31 9.78
CA LEU A 322 5.49 -8.13 8.91
C LEU A 322 4.43 -7.34 9.69
N THR A 323 3.89 -6.29 9.09
CA THR A 323 2.78 -5.51 9.66
C THR A 323 1.67 -5.38 8.64
N VAL A 324 0.45 -5.76 9.03
CA VAL A 324 -0.74 -5.73 8.19
C VAL A 324 -1.82 -4.88 8.85
N GLY A 325 -2.33 -3.87 8.14
CA GLY A 325 -3.54 -3.17 8.57
C GLY A 325 -4.78 -4.01 8.27
N VAL A 326 -5.68 -4.16 9.23
CA VAL A 326 -6.92 -4.94 9.06
C VAL A 326 -8.13 -4.10 9.43
N ARG A 327 -9.03 -3.90 8.47
CA ARG A 327 -10.28 -3.13 8.64
C ARG A 327 -11.41 -4.02 9.12
N GLY A 328 -12.34 -3.50 9.90
CA GLY A 328 -13.46 -4.28 10.46
C GLY A 328 -13.05 -5.31 11.52
N ALA A 329 -11.81 -5.27 11.99
CA ALA A 329 -11.26 -6.23 12.94
C ALA A 329 -11.81 -6.02 14.36
N GLY A 330 -12.09 -4.78 14.76
CA GLY A 330 -12.60 -4.46 16.09
C GLY A 330 -13.85 -5.25 16.45
N PRO A 331 -14.94 -5.09 15.69
CA PRO A 331 -16.16 -5.87 15.88
C PRO A 331 -15.94 -7.39 15.79
N ALA A 332 -15.09 -7.87 14.86
CA ALA A 332 -14.77 -9.29 14.70
C ALA A 332 -14.03 -9.87 15.92
N LEU A 333 -13.25 -9.06 16.62
CA LEU A 333 -12.56 -9.40 17.88
C LEU A 333 -13.43 -9.20 19.13
N GLY A 334 -14.71 -8.83 18.96
CA GLY A 334 -15.60 -8.47 20.08
C GLY A 334 -15.19 -7.17 20.78
N ARG A 335 -14.44 -6.31 20.09
CA ARG A 335 -13.97 -5.01 20.55
C ARG A 335 -14.85 -3.92 19.94
N GLY A 336 -14.67 -2.69 20.42
CA GLY A 336 -15.35 -1.50 19.87
C GLY A 336 -15.03 -1.28 18.37
N PRO A 337 -15.31 -0.09 17.83
CA PRO A 337 -15.08 0.20 16.41
C PRO A 337 -13.59 0.24 15.99
N ASP A 338 -12.67 0.06 16.94
CA ASP A 338 -11.23 0.19 16.76
C ASP A 338 -10.64 -1.00 16.01
N ASP A 339 -9.93 -0.70 14.93
CA ASP A 339 -9.26 -1.70 14.10
C ASP A 339 -7.85 -2.02 14.61
N VAL A 340 -7.14 -2.93 13.96
CA VAL A 340 -5.84 -3.41 14.43
C VAL A 340 -4.78 -3.38 13.35
N LEU A 341 -3.53 -3.28 13.78
CA LEU A 341 -2.39 -3.80 13.05
C LEU A 341 -2.12 -5.22 13.53
N VAL A 342 -1.98 -6.16 12.61
CA VAL A 342 -1.55 -7.53 12.87
C VAL A 342 -0.07 -7.61 12.53
N HIS A 343 0.72 -8.16 13.45
CA HIS A 343 2.15 -8.30 13.28
C HIS A 343 2.59 -9.75 13.36
N ARG A 344 3.61 -10.11 12.58
CA ARG A 344 4.28 -11.41 12.64
C ARG A 344 5.78 -11.23 12.46
N ARG A 345 6.57 -12.04 13.17
CA ARG A 345 8.03 -12.10 12.95
C ARG A 345 8.34 -12.97 11.75
N VAL A 346 9.30 -12.51 10.95
CA VAL A 346 9.81 -13.18 9.75
C VAL A 346 11.33 -13.33 9.95
N ASP A 347 11.71 -14.33 10.75
CA ASP A 347 13.09 -14.50 11.23
C ASP A 347 13.92 -15.48 10.36
N ALA A 348 13.36 -16.03 9.28
CA ALA A 348 13.97 -17.12 8.53
C ALA A 348 14.13 -16.80 7.03
N ALA A 349 15.10 -17.46 6.39
CA ALA A 349 15.37 -17.42 4.96
C ALA A 349 15.12 -18.80 4.29
N GLY A 350 14.79 -18.81 3.00
CA GLY A 350 14.56 -20.00 2.17
C GLY A 350 13.24 -20.74 2.44
N ASP A 351 13.09 -21.96 1.91
CA ASP A 351 11.84 -22.75 2.02
C ASP A 351 11.42 -23.07 3.46
N ALA A 352 12.38 -23.17 4.39
CA ALA A 352 12.10 -23.35 5.82
C ALA A 352 11.47 -22.11 6.47
N ALA A 353 11.67 -20.92 5.86
CA ALA A 353 11.13 -19.66 6.35
C ALA A 353 9.62 -19.58 6.23
N ALA A 354 9.06 -20.16 5.17
CA ALA A 354 7.62 -20.15 4.98
C ALA A 354 6.89 -20.95 6.06
N ALA A 355 7.39 -22.14 6.39
CA ALA A 355 6.83 -22.94 7.49
C ALA A 355 6.96 -22.21 8.84
N ALA A 356 8.11 -21.57 9.09
CA ALA A 356 8.31 -20.76 10.28
C ALA A 356 7.35 -19.55 10.33
N LEU A 357 7.13 -18.86 9.22
CA LEU A 357 6.22 -17.71 9.12
C LEU A 357 4.76 -18.11 9.33
N LEU A 358 4.34 -19.24 8.75
CA LEU A 358 2.99 -19.79 8.94
C LEU A 358 2.78 -20.27 10.39
N ALA A 359 3.82 -20.74 11.07
CA ALA A 359 3.76 -21.17 12.47
C ALA A 359 3.97 -20.04 13.48
N ALA A 360 4.58 -18.92 13.07
CA ALA A 360 4.95 -17.83 13.96
C ALA A 360 3.69 -17.21 14.59
N PRO A 361 3.66 -16.99 15.92
CA PRO A 361 2.54 -16.34 16.57
C PRO A 361 2.38 -14.91 16.04
N ALA A 362 1.13 -14.49 15.87
CA ALA A 362 0.80 -13.10 15.59
C ALA A 362 0.50 -12.35 16.89
N TRP A 363 0.74 -11.04 16.88
CA TRP A 363 0.22 -10.13 17.90
C TRP A 363 -0.47 -8.94 17.25
N THR A 364 -1.33 -8.27 18.01
CA THR A 364 -2.12 -7.14 17.54
C THR A 364 -1.79 -5.87 18.28
N THR A 365 -1.73 -4.76 17.53
CA THR A 365 -1.70 -3.40 18.07
C THR A 365 -3.04 -2.74 17.76
N ALA A 366 -3.81 -2.41 18.80
CA ALA A 366 -5.09 -1.72 18.64
C ALA A 366 -4.87 -0.28 18.14
N LEU A 367 -5.69 0.16 17.19
CA LEU A 367 -5.62 1.50 16.61
C LEU A 367 -6.61 2.44 17.30
N PRO A 368 -6.25 3.72 17.55
CA PRO A 368 -7.16 4.72 18.11
C PRO A 368 -8.07 5.31 17.03
N GLY A 369 -8.76 4.43 16.30
CA GLY A 369 -9.67 4.76 15.21
C GLY A 369 -9.81 3.64 14.20
N ALA A 370 -10.76 3.83 13.28
CA ALA A 370 -11.20 2.80 12.36
C ALA A 370 -10.63 2.98 10.94
N TRP A 371 -10.67 1.88 10.21
CA TRP A 371 -10.42 1.79 8.77
C TRP A 371 -8.99 2.13 8.35
N PRO A 372 -7.96 1.39 8.85
CA PRO A 372 -6.58 1.53 8.41
C PRO A 372 -6.49 1.21 6.91
N ARG A 373 -6.24 2.21 6.09
CA ARG A 373 -6.20 2.05 4.63
C ARG A 373 -4.79 1.80 4.11
N HIS A 374 -3.82 2.41 4.76
CA HIS A 374 -2.40 2.32 4.45
C HIS A 374 -1.58 2.64 5.69
N HIS A 375 -0.33 2.18 5.73
CA HIS A 375 0.61 2.56 6.75
C HIS A 375 2.04 2.57 6.21
N ALA A 376 2.92 3.29 6.90
CA ALA A 376 4.37 3.23 6.72
C ALA A 376 5.03 2.86 8.05
N VAL A 377 6.11 2.09 8.03
CA VAL A 377 6.87 1.69 9.23
C VAL A 377 8.22 2.40 9.25
N LEU A 378 8.40 3.33 10.18
CA LEU A 378 9.48 4.32 10.18
C LEU A 378 10.02 4.52 11.58
N ALA A 379 11.32 4.32 11.78
CA ALA A 379 11.99 4.62 13.05
C ALA A 379 11.30 4.02 14.29
N GLY A 380 10.81 2.77 14.19
CA GLY A 380 10.11 2.08 15.28
C GLY A 380 8.65 2.50 15.49
N TRP A 381 8.12 3.39 14.65
CA TRP A 381 6.72 3.79 14.61
C TRP A 381 6.03 3.22 13.36
N THR A 382 4.75 2.92 13.49
CA THR A 382 3.86 2.69 12.36
C THR A 382 2.94 3.89 12.22
N VAL A 383 3.09 4.63 11.11
CA VAL A 383 2.24 5.77 10.77
C VAL A 383 1.08 5.27 9.91
N VAL A 384 -0.15 5.40 10.40
CA VAL A 384 -1.35 4.75 9.84
C VAL A 384 -2.35 5.80 9.38
N ALA A 385 -2.82 5.70 8.14
CA ALA A 385 -3.95 6.46 7.62
C ALA A 385 -5.27 5.76 8.00
N LEU A 386 -6.00 6.35 8.95
CA LEU A 386 -7.29 5.86 9.45
C LEU A 386 -8.43 6.61 8.74
N GLN A 387 -8.94 6.03 7.66
CA GLN A 387 -9.86 6.71 6.74
C GLN A 387 -11.12 7.23 7.45
N HIS A 388 -11.80 6.39 8.24
CA HIS A 388 -13.07 6.77 8.89
C HIS A 388 -12.88 7.49 10.21
N ALA A 389 -11.63 7.68 10.65
CA ALA A 389 -11.31 8.46 11.83
C ALA A 389 -10.85 9.89 11.50
N ASP A 390 -10.80 10.25 10.21
CA ASP A 390 -10.26 11.53 9.71
C ASP A 390 -8.90 11.86 10.34
N ALA A 391 -8.03 10.86 10.43
CA ALA A 391 -6.75 11.03 11.11
C ALA A 391 -5.64 10.13 10.59
N VAL A 392 -4.43 10.67 10.65
CA VAL A 392 -3.19 9.91 10.58
C VAL A 392 -2.63 9.80 11.99
N VAL A 393 -2.22 8.59 12.40
CA VAL A 393 -1.68 8.33 13.74
C VAL A 393 -0.33 7.67 13.66
N ALA A 394 0.57 7.98 14.58
CA ALA A 394 1.79 7.22 14.79
C ALA A 394 1.60 6.35 16.03
N VAL A 395 1.72 5.03 15.83
CA VAL A 395 1.60 4.04 16.90
C VAL A 395 2.82 3.15 16.97
N ARG A 396 3.10 2.61 18.14
CA ARG A 396 4.01 1.48 18.32
C ARG A 396 3.43 0.51 19.35
N PRO A 397 3.83 -0.77 19.34
CA PRO A 397 3.40 -1.72 20.37
C PRO A 397 3.73 -1.21 21.77
N GLY A 398 2.78 -1.29 22.71
CA GLY A 398 3.08 -1.07 24.13
C GLY A 398 3.95 -2.21 24.67
N GLY A 399 4.84 -1.93 25.62
CA GLY A 399 5.77 -2.92 26.17
C GLY A 399 7.02 -2.22 26.69
N ALA A 400 7.45 -2.56 27.90
CA ALA A 400 8.50 -1.84 28.60
C ALA A 400 9.89 -2.05 27.97
N GLY A 401 10.31 -1.12 27.11
CA GLY A 401 11.71 -0.78 26.89
C GLY A 401 12.44 -1.49 25.75
N GLY A 402 12.92 -0.69 24.79
CA GLY A 402 14.07 -1.01 23.94
C GLY A 402 13.86 -2.04 22.84
N ALA A 403 14.62 -1.91 21.76
CA ALA A 403 14.69 -2.84 20.62
C ALA A 403 15.22 -4.25 20.98
N ASP A 404 15.32 -4.60 22.27
CA ASP A 404 15.82 -5.85 22.80
C ASP A 404 14.93 -6.33 23.97
N ALA A 405 13.89 -7.10 23.66
CA ALA A 405 13.23 -7.95 24.64
C ALA A 405 13.23 -9.39 24.12
N PRO A 406 14.20 -10.22 24.52
CA PRO A 406 14.22 -11.63 24.17
C PRO A 406 13.24 -12.41 25.06
N GLY A 407 12.37 -13.19 24.42
CA GLY A 407 11.77 -14.39 24.99
C GLY A 407 10.98 -14.23 26.29
N THR A 408 9.74 -13.78 26.21
CA THR A 408 8.70 -14.14 27.20
C THR A 408 7.36 -14.34 26.50
N ASP A 409 6.82 -15.55 26.60
CA ASP A 409 5.47 -16.00 26.23
C ASP A 409 4.63 -15.04 25.39
N ALA A 410 4.75 -15.18 24.06
CA ALA A 410 3.78 -14.68 23.08
C ALA A 410 2.48 -15.51 23.15
N SER A 411 1.83 -15.54 24.31
CA SER A 411 0.38 -15.71 24.33
C SER A 411 -0.23 -14.46 23.67
N ALA A 412 -1.38 -14.60 23.01
CA ALA A 412 -2.08 -13.58 22.23
C ALA A 412 -2.46 -12.31 23.04
N ALA A 413 -1.45 -11.59 23.52
CA ALA A 413 -1.55 -10.47 24.43
C ALA A 413 -1.66 -9.21 23.59
N ASP A 414 -2.90 -8.81 23.44
CA ASP A 414 -3.31 -7.52 22.95
C ASP A 414 -2.60 -6.43 23.73
N THR A 415 -1.56 -5.81 23.15
CA THR A 415 -0.79 -4.82 23.89
C THR A 415 -1.28 -3.43 23.52
N PRO A 416 -1.69 -2.60 24.49
CA PRO A 416 -2.22 -1.27 24.17
C PRO A 416 -1.15 -0.48 23.42
N ALA A 417 -1.55 0.10 22.29
CA ALA A 417 -0.63 0.91 21.48
C ALA A 417 -0.16 2.13 22.28
N VAL A 418 1.14 2.41 22.22
CA VAL A 418 1.63 3.76 22.55
C VAL A 418 1.32 4.62 21.34
N VAL A 419 0.45 5.61 21.54
CA VAL A 419 0.12 6.61 20.52
C VAL A 419 1.07 7.79 20.71
N GLY A 420 1.92 8.06 19.73
CA GLY A 420 2.84 9.19 19.73
C GLY A 420 2.13 10.48 19.33
N GLY A 421 1.60 10.50 18.11
CA GLY A 421 0.91 11.65 17.53
C GLY A 421 -0.37 11.27 16.80
N ARG A 422 -1.32 12.20 16.77
CA ARG A 422 -2.53 12.15 15.94
C ARG A 422 -2.63 13.46 15.17
N LEU A 423 -2.66 13.36 13.85
CA LEU A 423 -2.87 14.46 12.93
C LEU A 423 -4.26 14.36 12.30
N ALA A 424 -5.05 15.43 12.37
CA ALA A 424 -6.34 15.50 11.68
C ALA A 424 -6.10 15.69 10.18
N VAL A 425 -6.56 14.72 9.39
CA VAL A 425 -6.52 14.76 7.92
C VAL A 425 -7.85 14.18 7.47
N PRO A 426 -8.70 14.89 6.72
CA PRO A 426 -9.97 14.33 6.27
C PRO A 426 -9.75 13.10 5.39
N ALA A 427 -10.43 11.99 5.72
CA ALA A 427 -10.42 10.72 4.99
C ALA A 427 -9.04 10.32 4.42
N PRO A 428 -7.99 10.16 5.26
CA PRO A 428 -6.65 9.88 4.77
C PRO A 428 -6.60 8.50 4.15
N ALA A 429 -5.84 8.37 3.06
CA ALA A 429 -5.85 7.20 2.19
C ALA A 429 -4.49 6.51 2.13
N CYS A 430 -3.40 7.27 2.02
CA CYS A 430 -2.04 6.74 1.99
C CYS A 430 -1.05 7.59 2.78
N VAL A 431 0.07 6.97 3.15
CA VAL A 431 1.21 7.60 3.83
C VAL A 431 2.45 7.21 3.03
N VAL A 432 3.17 8.19 2.47
CA VAL A 432 4.40 7.98 1.70
C VAL A 432 5.53 8.77 2.36
N VAL A 433 6.67 8.12 2.53
CA VAL A 433 7.85 8.76 3.13
C VAL A 433 8.44 9.77 2.15
N GLY A 434 8.60 11.01 2.60
CA GLY A 434 9.30 12.05 1.85
C GLY A 434 10.82 11.85 1.84
N ARG A 435 11.50 12.66 1.04
CA ARG A 435 12.96 12.79 1.05
C ARG A 435 13.39 14.00 1.85
#